data_AF-A0ABD5ML38-F1
#
_entry.id   AF-A0ABD5ML38-F1
#
_cell.length_a   1.000
_cell.length_b   1.000
_cell.length_c   1.000
_cell.angle_alpha   90.00
_cell.angle_beta   90.00
_cell.angle_gamma   90.00
#
_symmetry.space_group_name_H-M   'P 1'
#
loop_
_entity.id
_entity.type
_entity.pdbx_description
1 polymer ?
#
loop_
_entity_poly.entity_id
_entity_poly.type
_entity_poly.pdbx_seq_one_letter_code
_entity_poly.pdbx_strand_id
1 'polypeptide(L)'
;MPTTLPLFGAIPGGPEMLIILLVLVLLFGANKIPKLARSTGQAMGEFKKGREQVEEELQEMQEGEIDEDDEIAADSTVDSTADTSTGSTDDAVETDTEKN
;
A
#
# COMPACT_ATOMS: atom_id res chain seq x y z
N MET A 1 -22.77 -1.26 -37.95
CA MET A 1 -22.42 -2.25 -36.91
C MET A 1 -21.46 -1.57 -35.94
N PRO A 2 -21.82 -1.35 -34.66
CA PRO A 2 -20.85 -0.81 -33.70
C PRO A 2 -19.79 -1.89 -33.46
N THR A 3 -18.56 -1.62 -33.91
CA THR A 3 -17.38 -2.41 -33.58
C THR A 3 -17.10 -2.22 -32.09
N THR A 4 -17.40 -3.23 -31.29
CA THR A 4 -16.93 -3.35 -29.90
C THR A 4 -15.42 -3.57 -29.92
N LEU A 5 -14.66 -2.49 -29.95
CA LEU A 5 -13.29 -2.50 -29.44
C LEU A 5 -13.41 -2.50 -27.91
N PRO A 6 -13.08 -3.61 -27.21
CA PRO A 6 -12.86 -3.52 -25.78
C PRO A 6 -11.62 -2.65 -25.59
N LEU A 7 -11.88 -1.38 -25.29
CA LEU A 7 -10.94 -0.55 -24.57
C LEU A 7 -10.77 -1.23 -23.21
N PHE A 8 -9.75 -2.08 -23.12
CA PHE A 8 -9.04 -2.54 -21.92
C PHE A 8 -8.67 -1.30 -21.08
N GLY A 9 -9.69 -0.70 -20.48
CA GLY A 9 -9.69 0.66 -19.97
C GLY A 9 -8.78 0.82 -18.78
N ALA A 10 -7.59 1.33 -19.08
CA ALA A 10 -6.60 1.94 -18.20
C ALA A 10 -5.87 1.03 -17.19
N ILE A 11 -6.50 0.10 -16.47
CA ILE A 11 -5.81 -0.79 -15.53
C ILE A 11 -6.54 -2.14 -15.49
N PRO A 12 -5.89 -3.27 -15.84
CA PRO A 12 -6.47 -4.58 -15.62
C PRO A 12 -6.75 -4.77 -14.12
N GLY A 13 -8.02 -4.99 -13.78
CA GLY A 13 -8.51 -5.11 -12.41
C GLY A 13 -9.11 -6.47 -12.18
N GLY A 14 -8.77 -7.12 -11.06
CA GLY A 14 -9.33 -8.43 -10.69
C GLY A 14 -8.64 -9.62 -11.40
N PRO A 15 -9.38 -10.58 -11.98
CA PRO A 15 -8.81 -11.84 -12.50
C PRO A 15 -7.75 -11.66 -13.60
N GLU A 16 -7.84 -10.57 -14.35
CA GLU A 16 -6.90 -10.24 -15.43
C GLU A 16 -5.46 -10.08 -14.91
N MET A 17 -5.28 -9.51 -13.71
CA MET A 17 -3.97 -9.41 -13.07
C MET A 17 -3.38 -10.77 -12.72
N LEU A 18 -4.22 -11.73 -12.32
CA LEU A 18 -3.78 -13.11 -12.06
C LEU A 18 -3.33 -13.80 -13.35
N ILE A 19 -4.02 -13.57 -14.47
CA ILE A 19 -3.63 -14.13 -15.78
C ILE A 19 -2.30 -13.54 -16.23
N ILE A 20 -2.11 -12.21 -16.11
CA ILE A 20 -0.84 -11.56 -16.45
C ILE A 20 0.29 -12.08 -15.56
N LEU A 21 0.04 -12.19 -14.25
CA LEU A 21 1.01 -12.75 -13.31
C LEU A 21 1.38 -14.19 -13.67
N LEU A 22 0.40 -15.02 -14.05
CA LEU A 22 0.64 -16.39 -14.48
C LEU A 22 1.54 -16.45 -15.73
N VAL A 23 1.28 -15.60 -16.72
CA VAL A 23 2.13 -15.50 -17.93
C VAL A 23 3.55 -15.08 -17.58
N LEU A 24 3.72 -14.08 -16.70
CA LEU A 24 5.05 -13.65 -16.23
C LEU A 24 5.78 -14.77 -15.47
N VAL A 25 5.07 -15.54 -14.65
CA VAL A 25 5.60 -16.70 -13.92
C VAL A 25 5.99 -17.82 -14.88
N LEU A 26 5.29 -18.02 -16.00
CA LEU A 26 5.69 -19.01 -17.02
C LEU A 26 6.94 -18.57 -17.78
N LEU A 27 7.08 -17.27 -18.09
CA LEU A 27 8.24 -16.72 -18.79
C LEU A 27 9.51 -16.71 -17.93
N PHE A 28 9.39 -16.23 -16.69
CA PHE A 28 10.53 -16.01 -15.80
C PHE A 28 10.71 -17.11 -14.75
N GLY A 29 9.65 -17.88 -14.47
CA GLY A 29 9.61 -18.89 -13.41
C GLY A 29 9.11 -18.34 -12.06
N ALA A 30 8.40 -19.19 -11.29
CA ALA A 30 7.80 -18.82 -9.99
C ALA A 30 8.82 -18.32 -8.94
N ASN A 31 10.09 -18.71 -9.10
CA ASN A 31 11.16 -18.35 -8.16
C ASN A 31 11.84 -17.00 -8.49
N LYS A 32 11.62 -16.41 -9.67
CA LYS A 32 12.37 -15.20 -10.07
C LYS A 32 11.74 -13.91 -9.54
N ILE A 33 10.43 -13.73 -9.67
CA ILE A 33 9.72 -12.59 -9.08
C ILE A 33 10.03 -12.42 -7.57
N PRO A 34 9.89 -13.45 -6.71
CA PRO A 34 10.16 -13.29 -5.28
C PRO A 34 11.66 -13.06 -4.98
N LYS A 35 12.55 -13.68 -5.76
CA LYS A 35 14.00 -13.49 -5.60
C LYS A 35 14.42 -12.05 -5.94
N LEU A 36 13.88 -11.49 -7.02
CA LEU A 36 14.10 -10.09 -7.42
C LEU A 36 13.52 -9.15 -6.36
N ALA A 37 12.28 -9.38 -5.91
CA ALA A 37 11.66 -8.59 -4.85
C ALA A 37 12.51 -8.60 -3.56
N ARG A 38 13.06 -9.76 -3.18
CA ARG A 38 13.90 -9.87 -1.98
C ARG A 38 15.21 -9.10 -2.13
N SER A 39 15.94 -9.26 -3.24
CA SER A 39 17.21 -8.54 -3.46
C SER A 39 17.01 -7.03 -3.59
N THR A 40 15.97 -6.61 -4.32
CA THR A 40 15.62 -5.19 -4.46
C THR A 40 15.16 -4.61 -3.13
N GLY A 41 14.39 -5.35 -2.34
CA GLY A 41 13.96 -4.92 -1.01
C GLY A 41 15.11 -4.78 -0.02
N GLN A 42 16.08 -5.70 -0.05
CA GLN A 42 17.31 -5.59 0.75
C GLN A 42 18.13 -4.36 0.34
N ALA A 43 18.36 -4.17 -0.96
CA ALA A 43 19.08 -3.01 -1.47
C ALA A 43 18.39 -1.69 -1.11
N MET A 44 17.07 -1.61 -1.25
CA MET A 44 16.29 -0.43 -0.88
C MET A 44 16.31 -0.17 0.63
N GLY A 45 16.31 -1.22 1.44
CA GLY A 45 16.40 -1.11 2.91
C GLY A 45 17.76 -0.58 3.38
N GLU A 46 18.86 -1.14 2.86
CA GLU A 46 20.21 -0.64 3.14
C GLU A 46 20.42 0.79 2.63
N PHE A 47 19.88 1.09 1.45
CA PHE A 47 19.90 2.45 0.89
C PHE A 47 19.13 3.44 1.76
N LYS A 48 17.94 3.08 2.26
CA LYS A 48 17.18 3.95 3.17
C LYS A 48 17.93 4.21 4.47
N LYS A 49 18.52 3.17 5.07
CA LYS A 49 19.33 3.30 6.29
C LYS A 49 20.56 4.19 6.08
N GLY A 50 21.27 4.01 4.97
CA GLY A 50 22.42 4.87 4.65
C GLY A 50 22.01 6.32 4.41
N ARG A 51 20.85 6.56 3.81
CA ARG A 51 20.32 7.92 3.63
C ARG A 51 19.96 8.59 4.96
N GLU A 52 19.34 7.86 5.87
CA GLU A 52 18.98 8.35 7.21
C GLU A 52 20.21 8.70 8.04
N GLN A 53 21.25 7.87 8.00
CA GLN A 53 22.54 8.16 8.65
C GLN A 53 23.21 9.42 8.08
N VAL A 54 23.19 9.59 6.75
CA VAL A 54 23.75 10.80 6.13
C VAL A 54 22.93 12.04 6.49
N GLU A 55 21.61 11.93 6.59
CA GLU A 55 20.75 13.03 7.02
C GLU A 55 21.02 13.42 8.49
N GLU A 56 21.16 12.43 9.38
CA GLU A 56 21.53 12.63 10.79
C GLU A 56 22.93 13.26 10.93
N GLU A 57 23.93 12.76 10.20
CA GLU A 57 25.28 13.35 10.18
C GLU A 57 25.27 14.79 9.64
N LEU A 58 24.49 15.07 8.61
CA LEU A 58 24.36 16.43 8.07
C LEU A 58 23.65 17.37 9.05
N GLN A 59 22.68 16.86 9.80
CA GLN A 59 21.97 17.62 10.82
C GLN A 59 22.87 17.88 12.02
N GLU A 60 23.64 16.91 12.50
CA GLU A 60 24.63 17.07 13.57
C GLU A 60 25.73 18.08 13.17
N MET A 61 26.18 18.04 11.91
CA MET A 61 27.11 19.05 11.36
C MET A 61 26.50 20.46 11.28
N GLN A 62 25.17 20.57 11.18
CA GLN A 62 24.44 21.84 11.11
C GLN A 62 24.05 22.36 12.51
N GLU A 63 23.81 21.47 13.47
CA GLU A 63 23.50 21.76 14.87
C GLU A 63 24.73 22.09 15.72
N GLY A 64 25.94 21.77 15.24
CA GLY A 64 27.21 22.20 15.85
C GLY A 64 27.45 23.73 15.93
N GLU A 65 26.47 24.57 15.57
CA GLU A 65 26.48 26.03 15.77
C GLU A 65 25.35 26.55 16.70
N ILE A 66 24.53 25.71 17.35
CA ILE A 66 23.49 26.23 18.26
C ILE A 66 23.29 25.31 19.48
N ASP A 67 23.79 25.79 20.63
CA ASP A 67 23.40 25.29 21.95
C ASP A 67 21.90 25.53 22.22
N GLU A 68 21.35 24.68 23.08
CA GLU A 68 20.11 24.82 23.89
C GLU A 68 18.81 24.14 23.40
N ASP A 69 18.44 23.12 24.19
CA ASP A 69 17.12 22.88 24.80
C ASP A 69 15.90 22.56 23.91
N ASP A 70 15.39 21.33 23.98
CA ASP A 70 14.17 21.04 24.75
C ASP A 70 13.79 19.55 24.69
N GLU A 71 13.82 18.89 25.85
CA GLU A 71 13.03 17.69 26.09
C GLU A 71 11.61 18.08 26.47
N ILE A 72 10.59 17.84 25.63
CA ILE A 72 9.20 17.76 26.08
C ILE A 72 8.43 16.62 25.36
N ALA A 73 8.24 15.55 26.14
CA ALA A 73 7.00 14.83 26.43
C ALA A 73 5.97 14.49 25.33
N ALA A 74 5.54 13.23 25.35
CA ALA A 74 4.14 12.76 25.48
C ALA A 74 3.99 11.44 24.69
N ASP A 75 4.13 10.28 25.34
CA ASP A 75 3.00 9.57 25.95
C ASP A 75 1.67 9.75 25.21
N SER A 76 1.27 8.70 24.48
CA SER A 76 -0.11 8.50 24.05
C SER A 76 -0.37 7.00 23.97
N THR A 77 -0.50 6.38 25.14
CA THR A 77 -1.32 5.19 25.32
C THR A 77 -2.79 5.60 25.39
N VAL A 78 -3.54 5.54 24.28
CA VAL A 78 -5.01 5.42 24.26
C VAL A 78 -5.36 4.65 22.98
N ASP A 79 -5.49 3.33 23.05
CA ASP A 79 -6.79 2.65 23.19
C ASP A 79 -7.78 2.99 22.07
N SER A 80 -7.92 2.06 21.14
CA SER A 80 -9.11 1.89 20.31
C SER A 80 -9.19 0.42 19.91
N THR A 81 -9.34 -0.43 20.93
CA THR A 81 -10.15 -1.64 20.80
C THR A 81 -11.61 -1.20 20.84
N ALA A 82 -12.26 -1.16 19.69
CA ALA A 82 -13.71 -1.13 19.61
C ALA A 82 -14.16 -2.02 18.44
N ASP A 83 -14.61 -3.21 18.82
CA ASP A 83 -15.61 -4.05 18.19
C ASP A 83 -16.28 -3.54 16.91
N THR A 84 -16.30 -4.41 15.89
CA THR A 84 -17.56 -4.68 15.18
C THR A 84 -17.59 -6.17 14.83
N SER A 85 -18.16 -6.93 15.76
CA SER A 85 -18.74 -8.24 15.50
C SER A 85 -19.83 -8.13 14.44
N THR A 86 -19.76 -9.03 13.46
CA THR A 86 -20.84 -9.92 13.04
C THR A 86 -22.28 -9.39 13.08
N GLY A 87 -22.86 -9.34 11.88
CA GLY A 87 -24.24 -9.75 11.66
C GLY A 87 -25.22 -8.61 11.43
N SER A 88 -25.73 -8.52 10.19
CA SER A 88 -27.17 -8.57 9.93
C SER A 88 -27.39 -8.76 8.42
N THR A 89 -27.91 -9.94 8.11
CA THR A 89 -28.69 -10.26 6.93
C THR A 89 -29.96 -9.41 6.92
N ASP A 90 -30.54 -9.27 5.73
CA ASP A 90 -31.93 -8.88 5.46
C ASP A 90 -32.27 -7.40 5.64
N ASP A 91 -32.33 -6.67 4.51
CA ASP A 91 -33.41 -5.70 4.35
C ASP A 91 -33.90 -5.67 2.90
N ALA A 92 -35.21 -5.89 2.78
CA ALA A 92 -35.97 -5.98 1.56
C ALA A 92 -36.24 -4.56 1.04
N VAL A 93 -35.83 -4.26 -0.19
CA VAL A 93 -36.23 -3.01 -0.86
C VAL A 93 -37.54 -3.26 -1.60
N GLU A 94 -38.62 -2.70 -1.04
CA GLU A 94 -39.90 -2.46 -1.69
C GLU A 94 -39.70 -1.74 -3.03
N THR A 95 -40.40 -2.19 -4.07
CA THR A 95 -40.57 -1.42 -5.30
C THR A 95 -42.00 -0.93 -5.40
N ASP A 96 -42.10 0.39 -5.57
CA ASP A 96 -43.26 1.26 -5.63
C ASP A 96 -44.48 0.75 -6.40
N THR A 97 -45.65 1.01 -5.80
CA THR A 97 -46.95 1.09 -6.47
C THR A 97 -47.30 2.57 -6.64
N GLU A 98 -47.21 3.12 -7.85
CA GLU A 98 -47.99 4.30 -8.20
C GLU A 98 -48.38 4.28 -9.68
N LYS A 99 -49.69 4.19 -9.94
CA LYS A 99 -50.33 4.25 -11.25
C LYS A 99 -51.42 5.32 -11.15
N ASN A 100 -51.16 6.50 -11.71
CA ASN A 100 -52.16 7.33 -12.37
C ASN A 100 -51.50 8.23 -13.40
#